data_AF-A0A7X8UXV7-F1
#
_entry.id   AF-A0A7X8UXV7-F1
#
_cell.length_a   1.000
_cell.length_b   1.000
_cell.length_c   1.000
_cell.angle_alpha   90.00
_cell.angle_beta   90.00
_cell.angle_gamma   90.00
#
_symmetry.space_group_name_H-M   'P 1'
#
loop_
_entity.id
_entity.type
_entity.pdbx_description
1 polymer ?
#
loop_
_entity_poly.entity_id
_entity_poly.type
_entity_poly.pdbx_seq_one_letter_code
_entity_poly.pdbx_strand_id
1 'polypeptide(L)'
;GPQPEYYRIATCPRCGYSGYDSDFAPGITLPPDVRDKILTSPRLALPEGFTPHSDPRELDASDRYDLAIQCYRWRGKSEEALAWLHLRASWIARDSGSILPPDPRLQRVLEFAERWRPTMQPTDNQADVEMRMATHITEALATGRFNRYQRPYVELALVLILRQRGENRHALPRLERLADYEPFAESLHEGIARMRDSIDRERLYQREAAQCFERALLARQISPENRGAACYLLGEILRRLGRDREAVGWYEQARQDTLLKPDLRVWAEEQRTWIVGPGRQEQH
;
A
#
# COMPACT_ATOMS: atom_id res chain seq x y z
N GLY A 1 3.71 -6.11 15.85
CA GLY A 1 2.38 -5.52 16.11
C GLY A 1 1.89 -4.87 14.82
N PRO A 2 0.57 -4.78 14.60
CA PRO A 2 0.01 -4.10 13.43
C PRO A 2 0.58 -2.68 13.29
N GLN A 3 0.81 -2.24 12.05
CA GLN A 3 1.31 -0.91 11.76
C GLN A 3 0.37 0.16 12.36
N PRO A 4 0.86 1.30 12.89
CA PRO A 4 0.03 2.30 13.55
C PRO A 4 -1.14 2.81 12.68
N GLU A 5 -1.04 2.69 11.37
CA GLU A 5 -2.01 3.01 10.33
C GLU A 5 -3.37 2.32 10.54
N TYR A 6 -3.38 1.12 11.13
CA TYR A 6 -4.61 0.37 11.44
C TYR A 6 -5.48 1.03 12.50
N TYR A 7 -4.96 1.98 13.28
CA TYR A 7 -5.68 2.60 14.40
C TYR A 7 -5.82 4.12 14.27
N ARG A 8 -5.34 4.71 13.16
CA ARG A 8 -5.39 6.17 12.97
C ARG A 8 -6.80 6.73 12.73
N ILE A 9 -7.72 5.89 12.25
CA ILE A 9 -9.08 6.29 11.91
C ILE A 9 -10.04 5.74 12.97
N ALA A 10 -10.70 6.68 13.66
CA ALA A 10 -11.80 6.40 14.56
C ALA A 10 -13.11 6.38 13.75
N THR A 11 -14.08 5.57 14.18
CA THR A 11 -15.39 5.46 13.53
C THR A 11 -16.48 5.40 14.58
N CYS A 12 -17.53 6.21 14.41
CA CYS A 12 -18.72 6.14 15.26
C CYS A 12 -19.55 4.90 14.88
N PRO A 13 -19.81 3.95 15.80
CA PRO A 13 -20.53 2.72 15.49
C PRO A 13 -22.02 2.96 15.21
N ARG A 14 -22.55 4.14 15.59
CA ARG A 14 -23.95 4.50 15.36
C ARG A 14 -24.22 4.99 13.93
N CYS A 15 -23.37 5.88 13.43
CA CYS A 15 -23.63 6.60 12.17
C CYS A 15 -22.53 6.43 11.12
N GLY A 16 -21.44 5.73 11.43
CA GLY A 16 -20.31 5.52 10.53
C GLY A 16 -19.46 6.76 10.27
N TYR A 17 -19.68 7.87 10.99
CA TYR A 17 -18.80 9.03 10.87
C TYR A 17 -17.36 8.65 11.24
N SER A 18 -16.44 8.88 10.31
CA SER A 18 -15.05 8.44 10.41
C SER A 18 -14.07 9.55 10.08
N GLY A 19 -12.94 9.57 10.80
CA GLY A 19 -11.89 10.58 10.67
C GLY A 19 -10.75 10.33 11.64
N TYR A 20 -9.79 11.26 11.70
CA TYR A 20 -8.77 11.25 12.75
C TYR A 20 -9.37 11.72 14.08
N ASP A 21 -8.71 11.45 15.20
CA ASP A 21 -9.18 11.90 16.52
C ASP A 21 -9.44 13.42 16.58
N SER A 22 -8.65 14.21 15.84
CA SER A 22 -8.84 15.66 15.75
C SER A 22 -10.15 16.07 15.08
N ASP A 23 -10.77 15.21 14.26
CA ASP A 23 -12.07 15.45 13.65
C ASP A 23 -13.23 15.30 14.65
N PHE A 24 -12.98 14.70 15.82
CA PHE A 24 -13.96 14.52 16.90
C PHE A 24 -13.75 15.53 18.04
N ALA A 25 -12.83 16.49 17.90
CA ALA A 25 -12.55 17.46 18.93
C ALA A 25 -13.80 18.35 19.22
N PRO A 26 -14.03 18.79 20.48
CA PRO A 26 -15.25 19.50 20.89
C PRO A 26 -15.58 20.80 20.11
N GLY A 27 -14.61 21.39 19.42
CA GLY A 27 -14.79 22.59 18.59
C GLY A 27 -15.15 22.32 17.12
N ILE A 28 -15.17 21.06 16.68
CA ILE A 28 -15.48 20.71 15.30
C ILE A 28 -16.99 20.66 15.11
N THR A 29 -17.51 21.58 14.30
CA THR A 29 -18.91 21.58 13.88
C THR A 29 -19.03 21.07 12.45
N LEU A 30 -19.90 20.09 12.25
CA LEU A 30 -20.25 19.61 10.90
C LEU A 30 -21.29 20.54 10.26
N PRO A 31 -21.12 20.93 9.00
CA PRO A 31 -22.16 21.61 8.25
C PRO A 31 -23.48 20.82 8.29
N PRO A 32 -24.66 21.47 8.37
CA PRO A 32 -25.94 20.78 8.47
C PRO A 32 -26.18 19.77 7.34
N ASP A 33 -25.83 20.13 6.10
CA ASP A 33 -25.98 19.25 4.94
C ASP A 33 -25.12 17.98 5.04
N VAL A 34 -23.90 18.10 5.59
CA VAL A 34 -23.00 16.97 5.83
C VAL A 34 -23.56 16.07 6.93
N ARG A 35 -24.04 16.66 8.02
CA ARG A 35 -24.68 15.93 9.11
C ARG A 35 -25.90 15.15 8.61
N ASP A 36 -26.72 15.77 7.76
CA ASP A 36 -27.91 15.14 7.20
C ASP A 36 -27.56 13.98 6.27
N LYS A 37 -26.48 14.10 5.48
CA LYS A 37 -25.93 13.00 4.67
C LYS A 37 -25.45 11.82 5.51
N ILE A 38 -24.81 12.09 6.65
CA ILE A 38 -24.32 11.06 7.59
C ILE A 38 -25.48 10.32 8.25
N LEU A 39 -26.49 11.05 8.73
CA LEU A 39 -27.54 10.48 9.56
C LEU A 39 -28.75 9.94 8.77
N THR A 40 -29.04 10.52 7.59
CA THR A 40 -30.36 10.36 6.96
C THR A 40 -30.28 9.81 5.54
N SER A 41 -29.74 10.56 4.58
CA SER A 41 -29.65 10.14 3.17
C SER A 41 -28.47 10.81 2.46
N PRO A 42 -27.56 10.07 1.82
CA PRO A 42 -27.64 8.63 1.53
C PRO A 42 -27.39 7.72 2.73
N ARG A 43 -26.96 8.27 3.88
CA ARG A 43 -26.48 7.57 5.07
C ARG A 43 -25.17 6.81 4.78
N LEU A 44 -24.25 6.79 5.74
CA LEU A 44 -23.05 5.96 5.61
C LEU A 44 -23.44 4.48 5.78
N ALA A 45 -23.00 3.67 4.82
CA ALA A 45 -23.20 2.23 4.86
C ALA A 45 -22.16 1.60 5.79
N LEU A 46 -22.64 1.03 6.90
CA LEU A 46 -21.83 0.21 7.79
C LEU A 46 -21.90 -1.25 7.33
N PRO A 47 -20.85 -2.07 7.54
CA PRO A 47 -20.89 -3.49 7.23
C PRO A 47 -22.06 -4.21 7.92
N GLU A 48 -22.55 -5.28 7.29
CA GLU A 48 -23.61 -6.09 7.86
C GLU A 48 -23.21 -6.65 9.23
N GLY A 49 -24.15 -6.60 10.18
CA GLY A 49 -23.90 -7.02 11.57
C GLY A 49 -23.14 -6.00 12.44
N PHE A 50 -22.63 -4.90 11.88
CA PHE A 50 -22.02 -3.83 12.66
C PHE A 50 -23.10 -2.88 13.20
N THR A 51 -23.24 -2.81 14.52
CA THR A 51 -24.35 -2.10 15.20
C THR A 51 -23.84 -0.98 16.11
N PRO A 52 -24.73 -0.10 16.63
CA PRO A 52 -24.33 0.92 17.60
C PRO A 52 -23.72 0.38 18.90
N HIS A 53 -23.84 -0.91 19.18
CA HIS A 53 -23.29 -1.59 20.35
C HIS A 53 -21.99 -2.36 20.06
N SER A 54 -21.60 -2.46 18.79
CA SER A 54 -20.35 -3.10 18.38
C SER A 54 -19.14 -2.27 18.85
N ASP A 55 -18.02 -2.94 19.13
CA ASP A 55 -16.78 -2.26 19.43
C ASP A 55 -16.23 -1.62 18.13
N PRO A 56 -15.98 -0.29 18.08
CA PRO A 56 -15.42 0.35 16.90
C PRO A 56 -14.12 -0.24 16.38
N ARG A 57 -13.36 -0.94 17.24
CA ARG A 57 -12.09 -1.59 16.90
C ARG A 57 -12.28 -2.90 16.13
N GLU A 58 -13.48 -3.49 16.16
CA GLU A 58 -13.83 -4.70 15.39
C GLU A 58 -14.09 -4.38 13.92
N LEU A 59 -14.36 -3.11 13.59
CA LEU A 59 -14.54 -2.68 12.21
C LEU A 59 -13.20 -2.77 11.45
N ASP A 60 -13.23 -3.41 10.28
CA ASP A 60 -12.03 -3.58 9.47
C ASP A 60 -11.40 -2.22 9.15
N ALA A 61 -10.06 -2.17 9.14
CA ALA A 61 -9.36 -0.92 8.87
C ALA A 61 -9.71 -0.37 7.48
N SER A 62 -9.91 -1.25 6.49
CA SER A 62 -10.29 -0.85 5.14
C SER A 62 -11.64 -0.14 5.13
N ASP A 63 -12.63 -0.67 5.84
CA ASP A 63 -13.96 -0.06 5.95
C ASP A 63 -13.88 1.31 6.64
N ARG A 64 -13.05 1.42 7.69
CA ARG A 64 -12.82 2.70 8.38
C ARG A 64 -12.22 3.76 7.46
N TYR A 65 -11.25 3.40 6.61
CA TYR A 65 -10.68 4.33 5.63
C TYR A 65 -11.68 4.69 4.53
N ASP A 66 -12.49 3.75 4.04
CA ASP A 66 -13.53 4.03 3.04
C ASP A 66 -14.58 5.03 3.57
N LEU A 67 -15.04 4.83 4.80
CA LEU A 67 -15.94 5.76 5.49
C LEU A 67 -15.30 7.13 5.71
N ALA A 68 -14.03 7.19 6.11
CA ALA A 68 -13.31 8.44 6.34
C ALA A 68 -13.13 9.24 5.04
N ILE A 69 -12.76 8.57 3.95
CA ILE A 69 -12.67 9.18 2.62
C ILE A 69 -14.03 9.76 2.22
N GLN A 70 -15.12 9.02 2.42
CA GLN A 70 -16.47 9.51 2.12
C GLN A 70 -16.87 10.72 2.96
N CYS A 71 -16.54 10.70 4.25
CA CYS A 71 -16.75 11.81 5.17
C CYS A 71 -15.96 13.05 4.75
N TYR A 72 -14.70 12.89 4.33
CA TYR A 72 -13.86 13.99 3.85
C TYR A 72 -14.38 14.60 2.56
N ARG A 73 -14.86 13.76 1.62
CA ARG A 73 -15.51 14.21 0.38
C ARG A 73 -16.77 15.03 0.68
N TRP A 74 -17.64 14.57 1.57
CA TRP A 74 -18.86 15.32 1.93
C TRP A 74 -18.54 16.63 2.66
N ARG A 75 -17.51 16.64 3.52
CA ARG A 75 -17.04 17.83 4.22
C ARG A 75 -16.31 18.85 3.33
N GLY A 76 -16.06 18.52 2.06
CA GLY A 76 -15.27 19.37 1.17
C GLY A 76 -13.84 19.59 1.68
N LYS A 77 -13.22 18.56 2.27
CA LYS A 77 -11.82 18.62 2.72
C LYS A 77 -10.87 18.78 1.53
N SER A 78 -9.69 19.33 1.80
CA SER A 78 -8.70 19.63 0.76
C SER A 78 -8.20 18.37 0.05
N GLU A 79 -7.72 18.56 -1.18
CA GLU A 79 -7.06 17.51 -1.97
C GLU A 79 -5.86 16.91 -1.23
N GLU A 80 -5.08 17.71 -0.50
CA GLU A 80 -4.00 17.21 0.36
C GLU A 80 -4.54 16.20 1.39
N ALA A 81 -5.63 16.56 2.07
CA ALA A 81 -6.22 15.74 3.11
C ALA A 81 -6.76 14.39 2.56
N LEU A 82 -7.37 14.42 1.37
CA LEU A 82 -7.82 13.22 0.65
C LEU A 82 -6.63 12.36 0.18
N ALA A 83 -5.57 12.97 -0.35
CA ALA A 83 -4.39 12.26 -0.83
C ALA A 83 -3.76 11.42 0.28
N TRP A 84 -3.63 12.02 1.47
CA TRP A 84 -3.10 11.38 2.67
C TRP A 84 -3.98 10.22 3.19
N LEU A 85 -5.31 10.30 3.04
CA LEU A 85 -6.21 9.21 3.39
C LEU A 85 -6.10 8.05 2.39
N HIS A 86 -6.17 8.36 1.09
CA HIS A 86 -6.03 7.35 0.04
C HIS A 86 -4.67 6.63 0.09
N LEU A 87 -3.59 7.37 0.36
CA LEU A 87 -2.26 6.77 0.54
C LEU A 87 -2.27 5.70 1.65
N ARG A 88 -2.82 6.04 2.82
CA ARG A 88 -2.88 5.10 3.95
C ARG A 88 -3.83 3.94 3.70
N ALA A 89 -4.98 4.18 3.05
CA ALA A 89 -5.89 3.13 2.61
C ALA A 89 -5.17 2.13 1.69
N SER A 90 -4.28 2.61 0.81
CA SER A 90 -3.46 1.73 -0.04
C SER A 90 -2.51 0.83 0.76
N TRP A 91 -1.98 1.30 1.89
CA TRP A 91 -1.14 0.50 2.78
C TRP A 91 -1.95 -0.54 3.56
N ILE A 92 -3.16 -0.19 3.99
CA ILE A 92 -4.07 -1.17 4.62
C ILE A 92 -4.46 -2.27 3.62
N ALA A 93 -4.80 -1.89 2.39
CA ALA A 93 -5.06 -2.86 1.33
C ALA A 93 -3.85 -3.77 1.12
N ARG A 94 -2.63 -3.22 1.11
CA ARG A 94 -1.38 -3.98 1.04
C ARG A 94 -1.23 -4.99 2.16
N ASP A 95 -1.25 -4.53 3.40
CA ASP A 95 -0.97 -5.36 4.56
C ASP A 95 -2.01 -6.48 4.70
N SER A 96 -3.30 -6.16 4.50
CA SER A 96 -4.39 -7.16 4.57
C SER A 96 -4.27 -8.28 3.53
N GLY A 97 -3.79 -7.98 2.31
CA GLY A 97 -3.58 -8.97 1.26
C GLY A 97 -2.21 -9.63 1.26
N SER A 98 -1.29 -9.23 2.16
CA SER A 98 0.07 -9.79 2.24
C SER A 98 0.18 -11.03 3.13
N ILE A 99 -0.96 -11.65 3.45
CA ILE A 99 -1.07 -12.76 4.40
C ILE A 99 -1.73 -13.94 3.68
N LEU A 100 -1.05 -15.10 3.71
CA LEU A 100 -1.61 -16.37 3.25
C LEU A 100 -1.92 -17.27 4.45
N PRO A 101 -2.90 -18.18 4.32
CA PRO A 101 -3.16 -19.14 5.37
C PRO A 101 -1.95 -20.06 5.60
N PRO A 102 -1.81 -20.64 6.80
CA PRO A 102 -0.72 -21.57 7.09
C PRO A 102 -0.72 -22.76 6.12
N ASP A 103 0.43 -23.01 5.51
CA ASP A 103 0.67 -24.19 4.68
C ASP A 103 2.05 -24.79 4.99
N PRO A 104 2.15 -26.09 5.36
CA PRO A 104 3.42 -26.69 5.76
C PRO A 104 4.51 -26.75 4.68
N ARG A 105 4.14 -26.72 3.39
CA ARG A 105 5.12 -26.69 2.29
C ARG A 105 5.62 -25.28 2.08
N LEU A 106 4.73 -24.29 2.09
CA LEU A 106 5.09 -22.87 2.01
C LEU A 106 5.97 -22.47 3.20
N GLN A 107 5.64 -22.90 4.42
CA GLN A 107 6.46 -22.63 5.60
C GLN A 107 7.90 -23.15 5.44
N ARG A 108 8.06 -24.41 5.03
CA ARG A 108 9.39 -24.99 4.79
C ARG A 108 10.16 -24.26 3.69
N VAL A 109 9.46 -23.75 2.68
CA VAL A 109 10.08 -22.97 1.61
C VAL A 109 10.51 -21.59 2.10
N LEU A 110 9.71 -20.92 2.94
CA LEU A 110 10.09 -19.66 3.57
C LEU A 110 11.33 -19.84 4.45
N GLU A 111 11.36 -20.89 5.27
CA GLU A 111 12.53 -21.25 6.09
C GLU A 111 13.77 -21.57 5.22
N PHE A 112 13.59 -22.26 4.10
CA PHE A 112 14.67 -22.53 3.15
C PHE A 112 15.17 -21.25 2.48
N ALA A 113 14.26 -20.34 2.13
CA ALA A 113 14.59 -19.11 1.42
C ALA A 113 15.44 -18.16 2.26
N GLU A 114 15.35 -18.22 3.60
CA GLU A 114 16.21 -17.45 4.51
C GLU A 114 17.71 -17.67 4.27
N ARG A 115 18.12 -18.79 3.64
CA ARG A 115 19.52 -19.01 3.22
C ARG A 115 20.00 -18.02 2.16
N TRP A 116 19.08 -17.38 1.44
CA TRP A 116 19.38 -16.33 0.46
C TRP A 116 19.26 -14.92 1.03
N ARG A 117 18.92 -14.78 2.33
CA ARG A 117 18.88 -13.48 2.98
C ARG A 117 20.32 -12.91 3.02
N PRO A 118 20.56 -11.72 2.44
CA PRO A 118 21.87 -11.10 2.50
C PRO A 118 22.16 -10.56 3.89
N THR A 119 23.44 -10.44 4.24
CA THR A 119 23.87 -9.75 5.47
C THR A 119 23.44 -8.29 5.42
N MET A 120 22.76 -7.84 6.48
CA MET A 120 22.36 -6.44 6.65
C MET A 120 23.58 -5.55 6.86
N GLN A 121 23.72 -4.53 6.02
CA GLN A 121 24.74 -3.50 6.11
C GLN A 121 24.28 -2.36 7.03
N PRO A 122 25.20 -1.55 7.60
CA PRO A 122 24.84 -0.47 8.53
C PRO A 122 23.87 0.57 7.98
N THR A 123 23.84 0.77 6.65
CA THR A 123 22.96 1.73 5.97
C THR A 123 21.65 1.10 5.49
N ASP A 124 21.52 -0.23 5.56
CA ASP A 124 20.33 -0.90 5.08
C ASP A 124 19.17 -0.68 6.04
N ASN A 125 17.98 -0.51 5.46
CA ASN A 125 16.75 -0.82 6.17
C ASN A 125 16.30 -2.26 5.86
N GLN A 126 15.27 -2.71 6.58
CA GLN A 126 14.72 -4.06 6.38
C GLN A 126 14.13 -4.27 4.98
N ALA A 127 13.65 -3.22 4.31
CA ALA A 127 13.13 -3.33 2.94
C ALA A 127 14.27 -3.59 1.93
N ASP A 128 15.43 -2.96 2.10
CA ASP A 128 16.58 -3.16 1.22
C ASP A 128 17.07 -4.62 1.26
N VAL A 129 17.15 -5.19 2.46
CA VAL A 129 17.52 -6.60 2.67
C VAL A 129 16.53 -7.54 1.97
N GLU A 130 15.23 -7.29 2.14
CA GLU A 130 14.18 -8.12 1.54
C GLU A 130 14.11 -7.99 0.02
N MET A 131 14.35 -6.80 -0.53
CA MET A 131 14.40 -6.63 -1.98
C MET A 131 15.61 -7.33 -2.60
N ARG A 132 16.77 -7.31 -1.94
CA ARG A 132 17.93 -8.12 -2.38
C ARG A 132 17.67 -9.62 -2.22
N MET A 133 17.01 -10.05 -1.16
CA MET A 133 16.56 -11.44 -1.00
C MET A 133 15.60 -11.86 -2.13
N ALA A 134 14.67 -10.99 -2.54
CA ALA A 134 13.79 -11.23 -3.68
C ALA A 134 14.57 -11.38 -4.99
N THR A 135 15.63 -10.59 -5.19
CA THR A 135 16.56 -10.75 -6.33
C THR A 135 17.24 -12.11 -6.29
N HIS A 136 17.83 -12.52 -5.16
CA HIS A 136 18.48 -13.82 -5.03
C HIS A 136 17.49 -14.99 -5.25
N ILE A 137 16.25 -14.89 -4.76
CA ILE A 137 15.21 -15.90 -5.02
C ILE A 137 14.88 -15.94 -6.51
N THR A 138 14.81 -14.79 -7.18
CA THR A 138 14.57 -14.72 -8.63
C THR A 138 15.69 -15.39 -9.43
N GLU A 139 16.95 -15.13 -9.08
CA GLU A 139 18.12 -15.78 -9.67
C GLU A 139 18.13 -17.28 -9.40
N ALA A 140 17.80 -17.70 -8.18
CA ALA A 140 17.65 -19.11 -7.83
C ALA A 140 16.51 -19.77 -8.61
N LEU A 141 15.38 -19.10 -8.86
CA LEU A 141 14.31 -19.62 -9.70
C LEU A 141 14.72 -19.74 -11.18
N ALA A 142 15.64 -18.90 -11.65
CA ALA A 142 16.16 -18.93 -13.01
C ALA A 142 17.22 -20.03 -13.22
N THR A 143 18.09 -20.24 -12.23
CA THR A 143 19.28 -21.10 -12.34
C THR A 143 19.18 -22.41 -11.54
N GLY A 144 18.34 -22.43 -10.51
CA GLY A 144 18.20 -23.51 -9.56
C GLY A 144 17.35 -24.66 -10.08
N ARG A 145 17.74 -25.89 -9.68
CA ARG A 145 17.01 -27.12 -10.00
C ARG A 145 15.86 -27.33 -9.03
N PHE A 146 14.83 -26.48 -9.09
CA PHE A 146 13.56 -26.75 -8.43
C PHE A 146 12.71 -27.67 -9.29
N ASN A 147 12.23 -28.77 -8.73
CA ASN A 147 11.29 -29.63 -9.44
C ASN A 147 9.90 -28.97 -9.56
N ARG A 148 9.01 -29.57 -10.38
CA ARG A 148 7.66 -29.06 -10.65
C ARG A 148 6.80 -28.84 -9.39
N TYR A 149 7.12 -29.51 -8.27
CA TYR A 149 6.41 -29.37 -7.01
C TYR A 149 7.01 -28.33 -6.07
N GLN A 150 8.31 -28.05 -6.20
CA GLN A 150 9.01 -27.06 -5.37
C GLN A 150 8.87 -25.64 -5.95
N ARG A 151 9.02 -25.51 -7.27
CA ARG A 151 9.06 -24.22 -7.95
C ARG A 151 7.86 -23.32 -7.61
N PRO A 152 6.60 -23.80 -7.62
CA PRO A 152 5.45 -22.95 -7.35
C PRO A 152 5.42 -22.38 -5.92
N TYR A 153 5.90 -23.14 -4.93
CA TYR A 153 5.99 -22.66 -3.56
C TYR A 153 7.13 -21.64 -3.37
N VAL A 154 8.26 -21.81 -4.06
CA VAL A 154 9.36 -20.82 -4.06
C VAL A 154 8.92 -19.53 -4.75
N GLU A 155 8.17 -19.65 -5.84
CA GLU A 155 7.57 -18.51 -6.53
C GLU A 155 6.52 -17.80 -5.66
N LEU A 156 5.71 -18.54 -4.90
CA LEU A 156 4.75 -17.97 -3.95
C LEU A 156 5.44 -17.23 -2.80
N ALA A 157 6.57 -17.76 -2.30
CA ALA A 157 7.40 -17.06 -1.30
C ALA A 157 7.98 -15.74 -1.84
N LEU A 158 8.46 -15.74 -3.09
CA LEU A 158 8.89 -14.51 -3.76
C LEU A 158 7.73 -13.50 -3.88
N VAL A 159 6.54 -13.97 -4.28
CA VAL A 159 5.34 -13.14 -4.39
C VAL A 159 4.98 -12.49 -3.06
N LEU A 160 5.08 -13.21 -1.94
CA LEU A 160 4.84 -12.65 -0.61
C LEU A 160 5.78 -11.47 -0.28
N ILE A 161 7.09 -11.63 -0.54
CA ILE A 161 8.06 -10.56 -0.30
C ILE A 161 7.75 -9.34 -1.18
N LEU A 162 7.52 -9.56 -2.47
CA LEU A 162 7.17 -8.49 -3.41
C LEU A 162 5.87 -7.78 -3.01
N ARG A 163 4.85 -8.54 -2.59
CA ARG A 163 3.55 -8.03 -2.16
C ARG A 163 3.68 -7.13 -0.93
N GLN A 164 4.44 -7.56 0.08
CA GLN A 164 4.71 -6.79 1.31
C GLN A 164 5.40 -5.46 1.02
N ARG A 165 6.21 -5.38 -0.05
CA ARG A 165 6.89 -4.16 -0.49
C ARG A 165 6.08 -3.32 -1.48
N GLY A 166 4.94 -3.82 -1.93
CA GLY A 166 4.07 -3.16 -2.91
C GLY A 166 4.61 -3.22 -4.33
N GLU A 167 5.55 -4.12 -4.63
CA GLU A 167 6.12 -4.34 -5.96
C GLU A 167 5.19 -5.21 -6.82
N ASN A 168 3.93 -4.78 -6.90
CA ASN A 168 2.82 -5.52 -7.52
C ASN A 168 3.00 -5.73 -9.03
N ARG A 169 3.82 -4.88 -9.68
CA ARG A 169 4.21 -5.05 -11.10
C ARG A 169 4.94 -6.37 -11.33
N HIS A 170 5.74 -6.82 -10.36
CA HIS A 170 6.48 -8.08 -10.43
C HIS A 170 5.72 -9.24 -9.75
N ALA A 171 4.94 -8.96 -8.71
CA ALA A 171 4.18 -9.97 -7.99
C ALA A 171 3.01 -10.52 -8.83
N LEU A 172 2.23 -9.65 -9.49
CA LEU A 172 0.96 -10.05 -10.10
C LEU A 172 1.10 -11.10 -11.23
N PRO A 173 2.02 -10.97 -12.21
CA PRO A 173 2.17 -11.99 -13.26
C PRO A 173 2.61 -13.37 -12.72
N ARG A 174 3.29 -13.39 -11.56
CA ARG A 174 3.64 -14.64 -10.87
C ARG A 174 2.43 -15.22 -10.16
N LEU A 175 1.68 -14.38 -9.45
CA LEU A 175 0.45 -14.75 -8.77
C LEU A 175 -0.59 -15.34 -9.73
N GLU A 176 -0.75 -14.76 -10.92
CA GLU A 176 -1.65 -15.25 -11.98
C GLU A 176 -1.29 -16.66 -12.45
N ARG A 177 0.01 -16.95 -12.63
CA ARG A 177 0.47 -18.30 -13.01
C ARG A 177 0.27 -19.33 -11.90
N LEU A 178 0.26 -18.88 -10.65
CA LEU A 178 0.09 -19.72 -9.47
C LEU A 178 -1.38 -19.99 -9.13
N ALA A 179 -2.31 -19.19 -9.66
CA ALA A 179 -3.73 -19.24 -9.32
C ALA A 179 -4.36 -20.62 -9.57
N ASP A 180 -3.93 -21.31 -10.62
CA ASP A 180 -4.50 -22.59 -11.06
C ASP A 180 -3.57 -23.79 -10.77
N TYR A 181 -2.56 -23.61 -9.90
CA TYR A 181 -1.64 -24.69 -9.56
C TYR A 181 -2.32 -25.73 -8.66
N GLU A 182 -2.84 -26.79 -9.28
CA GLU A 182 -3.66 -27.85 -8.66
C GLU A 182 -3.11 -28.44 -7.34
N PRO A 183 -1.79 -28.60 -7.13
CA PRO A 183 -1.26 -29.11 -5.86
C PRO A 183 -1.30 -28.13 -4.68
N PHE A 184 -1.83 -26.92 -4.82
CA PHE A 184 -2.13 -26.05 -3.69
C PHE A 184 -3.42 -26.49 -2.98
N ALA A 185 -3.46 -26.29 -1.66
CA ALA A 185 -4.69 -26.48 -0.91
C ALA A 185 -5.72 -25.40 -1.29
N GLU A 186 -7.01 -25.69 -1.15
CA GLU A 186 -8.11 -24.75 -1.39
C GLU A 186 -7.91 -23.42 -0.63
N SER A 187 -7.48 -23.50 0.64
CA SER A 187 -7.19 -22.30 1.44
C SER A 187 -6.11 -21.41 0.81
N LEU A 188 -5.08 -21.99 0.18
CA LEU A 188 -4.07 -21.22 -0.54
C LEU A 188 -4.65 -20.58 -1.80
N HIS A 189 -5.50 -21.28 -2.55
CA HIS A 189 -6.20 -20.68 -3.70
C HIS A 189 -7.06 -19.48 -3.27
N GLU A 190 -7.81 -19.60 -2.17
CA GLU A 190 -8.55 -18.48 -1.60
C GLU A 190 -7.64 -17.34 -1.14
N GLY A 191 -6.50 -17.68 -0.52
CA GLY A 191 -5.50 -16.69 -0.10
C GLY A 191 -4.90 -15.92 -1.29
N ILE A 192 -4.60 -16.63 -2.39
CA ILE A 192 -4.13 -16.05 -3.65
C ILE A 192 -5.20 -15.15 -4.26
N ALA A 193 -6.46 -15.57 -4.27
CA ALA A 193 -7.58 -14.75 -4.75
C ALA A 193 -7.73 -13.46 -3.93
N ARG A 194 -7.74 -13.56 -2.59
CA ARG A 194 -7.79 -12.40 -1.70
C ARG A 194 -6.60 -11.45 -1.90
N MET A 195 -5.39 -11.99 -2.11
CA MET A 195 -4.20 -11.20 -2.40
C MET A 195 -4.36 -10.41 -3.71
N ARG A 196 -4.90 -11.04 -4.76
CA ARG A 196 -5.19 -10.38 -6.04
C ARG A 196 -6.18 -9.24 -5.88
N ASP A 197 -7.30 -9.49 -5.20
CA ASP A 197 -8.34 -8.47 -4.98
C ASP A 197 -7.79 -7.28 -4.15
N SER A 198 -6.92 -7.58 -3.17
CA SER A 198 -6.18 -6.57 -2.42
C SER A 198 -5.22 -5.73 -3.29
N ILE A 199 -4.53 -6.34 -4.26
CA ILE A 199 -3.68 -5.61 -5.21
C ILE A 199 -4.52 -4.62 -6.02
N ASP A 200 -5.72 -5.03 -6.44
CA ASP A 200 -6.63 -4.16 -7.20
C ASP A 200 -7.15 -3.00 -6.34
N ARG A 201 -7.53 -3.26 -5.07
CA ARG A 201 -7.89 -2.20 -4.12
C ARG A 201 -6.74 -1.24 -3.85
N GLU A 202 -5.52 -1.75 -3.61
CA GLU A 202 -4.33 -0.92 -3.42
C GLU A 202 -4.10 0.00 -4.63
N ARG A 203 -4.19 -0.55 -5.85
CA ARG A 203 -4.02 0.22 -7.09
C ARG A 203 -5.09 1.29 -7.25
N LEU A 204 -6.34 1.01 -6.88
CA LEU A 204 -7.41 2.00 -6.88
C LEU A 204 -7.07 3.17 -5.95
N TYR A 205 -6.73 2.90 -4.69
CA TYR A 205 -6.36 3.96 -3.75
C TYR A 205 -5.08 4.70 -4.16
N GLN A 206 -4.10 4.01 -4.75
CA GLN A 206 -2.90 4.65 -5.29
C GLN A 206 -3.23 5.64 -6.41
N ARG A 207 -4.14 5.30 -7.33
CA ARG A 207 -4.57 6.23 -8.39
C ARG A 207 -5.25 7.45 -7.81
N GLU A 208 -6.16 7.28 -6.86
CA GLU A 208 -6.85 8.38 -6.18
C GLU A 208 -5.86 9.27 -5.40
N ALA A 209 -4.93 8.65 -4.64
CA ALA A 209 -3.89 9.37 -3.92
C ALA A 209 -3.01 10.19 -4.86
N ALA A 210 -2.59 9.60 -5.98
CA ALA A 210 -1.76 10.28 -6.97
C ALA A 210 -2.48 11.50 -7.55
N GLN A 211 -3.75 11.36 -7.94
CA GLN A 211 -4.55 12.46 -8.47
C GLN A 211 -4.72 13.59 -7.45
N CYS A 212 -5.05 13.25 -6.20
CA CYS A 212 -5.21 14.24 -5.13
C CYS A 212 -3.89 14.96 -4.82
N PHE A 213 -2.77 14.23 -4.71
CA PHE A 213 -1.45 14.85 -4.51
C PHE A 213 -1.07 15.76 -5.67
N GLU A 214 -1.25 15.31 -6.91
CA GLU A 214 -0.95 16.10 -8.10
C GLU A 214 -1.77 17.38 -8.14
N ARG A 215 -3.09 17.31 -7.93
CA ARG A 215 -3.97 18.49 -7.86
C ARG A 215 -3.52 19.46 -6.75
N ALA A 216 -3.24 18.94 -5.56
CA ALA A 216 -2.81 19.77 -4.44
C ALA A 216 -1.44 20.43 -4.67
N LEU A 217 -0.49 19.72 -5.27
CA LEU A 217 0.84 20.25 -5.61
C LEU A 217 0.77 21.31 -6.69
N LEU A 218 0.05 21.05 -7.79
CA LEU A 218 -0.13 22.00 -8.89
C LEU A 218 -0.86 23.27 -8.44
N ALA A 219 -1.86 23.14 -7.57
CA ALA A 219 -2.58 24.27 -6.98
C ALA A 219 -1.78 24.98 -5.86
N ARG A 220 -0.60 24.46 -5.48
CA ARG A 220 0.23 24.95 -4.36
C ARG A 220 -0.53 24.99 -3.02
N GLN A 221 -1.39 24.00 -2.82
CA GLN A 221 -2.25 23.86 -1.63
C GLN A 221 -1.68 22.91 -0.57
N ILE A 222 -0.50 22.34 -0.80
CA ILE A 222 0.22 21.54 0.20
C ILE A 222 1.05 22.45 1.09
N SER A 223 1.03 22.20 2.40
CA SER A 223 1.87 22.95 3.35
C SER A 223 3.37 22.85 2.98
N PRO A 224 4.18 23.90 3.22
CA PRO A 224 5.61 23.89 2.89
C PRO A 224 6.36 22.69 3.48
N GLU A 225 6.02 22.29 4.70
CA GLU A 225 6.65 21.18 5.44
C GLU A 225 6.33 19.82 4.81
N ASN A 226 5.16 19.69 4.18
CA ASN A 226 4.71 18.45 3.56
C ASN A 226 5.05 18.37 2.06
N ARG A 227 5.34 19.49 1.40
CA ARG A 227 5.48 19.58 -0.06
C ARG A 227 6.54 18.61 -0.60
N GLY A 228 7.75 18.64 -0.05
CA GLY A 228 8.83 17.72 -0.48
C GLY A 228 8.45 16.25 -0.32
N ALA A 229 7.81 15.90 0.81
CA ALA A 229 7.36 14.54 1.07
C ALA A 229 6.23 14.11 0.13
N ALA A 230 5.29 15.01 -0.18
CA ALA A 230 4.22 14.76 -1.13
C ALA A 230 4.76 14.54 -2.55
N CYS A 231 5.75 15.33 -3.01
CA CYS A 231 6.44 15.10 -4.28
C CYS A 231 7.09 13.72 -4.32
N TYR A 232 7.83 13.33 -3.27
CA TYR A 232 8.46 12.01 -3.19
C TYR A 232 7.44 10.87 -3.25
N LEU A 233 6.38 10.97 -2.45
CA LEU A 233 5.33 9.94 -2.39
C LEU A 233 4.55 9.84 -3.70
N LEU A 234 4.26 10.96 -4.36
CA LEU A 234 3.65 10.96 -5.68
C LEU A 234 4.55 10.25 -6.70
N GLY A 235 5.86 10.50 -6.66
CA GLY A 235 6.85 9.76 -7.46
C GLY A 235 6.77 8.24 -7.22
N GLU A 236 6.83 7.81 -5.96
CA GLU A 236 6.73 6.38 -5.59
C GLU A 236 5.43 5.72 -6.05
N ILE A 237 4.30 6.41 -5.89
CA ILE A 237 3.01 5.90 -6.34
C ILE A 237 3.00 5.75 -7.87
N LEU A 238 3.47 6.78 -8.60
CA LEU A 238 3.51 6.75 -10.06
C LEU A 238 4.43 5.63 -10.57
N ARG A 239 5.60 5.41 -9.96
CA ARG A 239 6.51 4.29 -10.27
C ARG A 239 5.81 2.93 -10.12
N ARG A 240 5.10 2.74 -8.99
CA ARG A 240 4.35 1.50 -8.71
C ARG A 240 3.18 1.28 -9.67
N LEU A 241 2.57 2.37 -10.14
CA LEU A 241 1.53 2.35 -11.18
C LEU A 241 2.10 2.20 -12.60
N GLY A 242 3.42 2.17 -12.79
CA GLY A 242 4.08 2.03 -14.09
C GLY A 242 4.27 3.34 -14.87
N ARG A 243 3.98 4.49 -14.24
CA ARG A 243 4.08 5.84 -14.81
C ARG A 243 5.47 6.45 -14.56
N ASP A 244 6.51 5.69 -14.87
CA ASP A 244 7.89 5.98 -14.46
C ASP A 244 8.42 7.32 -15.01
N ARG A 245 8.03 7.70 -16.23
CA ARG A 245 8.42 9.00 -16.82
C ARG A 245 7.91 10.18 -15.99
N GLU A 246 6.70 10.08 -15.47
CA GLU A 246 6.09 11.13 -14.65
C GLU A 246 6.69 11.12 -13.25
N ALA A 247 6.97 9.94 -12.70
CA ALA A 247 7.64 9.79 -11.40
C ALA A 247 8.98 10.54 -11.34
N VAL A 248 9.79 10.48 -12.40
CA VAL A 248 11.09 11.18 -12.50
C VAL A 248 10.96 12.68 -12.23
N GLY A 249 9.94 13.33 -12.80
CA GLY A 249 9.72 14.76 -12.58
C GLY A 249 9.43 15.09 -11.12
N TRP A 250 8.62 14.25 -10.47
CA TRP A 250 8.27 14.45 -9.06
C TRP A 250 9.42 14.16 -8.10
N TYR A 251 10.27 13.17 -8.38
CA TYR A 251 11.49 12.97 -7.60
C TYR A 251 12.45 14.17 -7.71
N GLU A 252 12.59 14.76 -8.88
CA GLU A 252 13.43 15.96 -9.06
C GLU A 252 12.88 17.14 -8.24
N GLN A 253 11.56 17.35 -8.26
CA GLN A 253 10.92 18.37 -7.41
C GLN A 253 11.12 18.08 -5.91
N ALA A 254 10.98 16.82 -5.49
CA ALA A 254 11.21 16.43 -4.09
C ALA A 254 12.64 16.74 -3.65
N ARG A 255 13.63 16.44 -4.50
CA ARG A 255 15.05 16.62 -4.19
C ARG A 255 15.45 18.09 -4.03
N GLN A 256 14.81 18.97 -4.80
CA GLN A 256 15.01 20.42 -4.73
C GLN A 256 14.40 21.05 -3.47
N ASP A 257 13.51 20.35 -2.77
CA ASP A 257 12.91 20.86 -1.54
C ASP A 257 13.89 20.79 -0.36
N THR A 258 14.21 21.95 0.21
CA THR A 258 15.16 22.09 1.32
C THR A 258 14.61 21.59 2.66
N LEU A 259 13.28 21.53 2.82
CA LEU A 259 12.62 21.04 4.03
C LEU A 259 12.46 19.51 4.02
N LEU A 260 12.71 18.85 2.88
CA LEU A 260 12.70 17.40 2.80
C LEU A 260 13.80 16.79 3.67
N LYS A 261 13.44 15.73 4.40
CA LYS A 261 14.39 14.95 5.20
C LYS A 261 15.54 14.43 4.32
N PRO A 262 16.80 14.47 4.79
CA PRO A 262 17.96 14.05 4.00
C PRO A 262 17.82 12.65 3.38
N ASP A 263 17.35 11.66 4.15
CA ASP A 263 17.20 10.28 3.67
C ASP A 263 16.21 10.19 2.49
N LEU A 264 15.09 10.91 2.56
CA LEU A 264 14.11 10.95 1.47
C LEU A 264 14.67 11.64 0.22
N ARG A 265 15.57 12.61 0.40
CA ARG A 265 16.27 13.27 -0.73
C ARG A 265 17.23 12.30 -1.42
N VAL A 266 17.95 11.49 -0.64
CA VAL A 266 18.83 10.43 -1.17
C VAL A 266 18.00 9.38 -1.91
N TRP A 267 16.92 8.89 -1.32
CA TRP A 267 16.05 7.90 -1.97
C TRP A 267 15.40 8.46 -3.25
N ALA A 268 14.98 9.72 -3.26
CA ALA A 268 14.46 10.35 -4.47
C ALA A 268 15.51 10.37 -5.60
N GLU A 269 16.77 10.66 -5.27
CA GLU A 269 17.89 10.63 -6.22
C GLU A 269 18.15 9.22 -6.76
N GLU A 270 18.18 8.22 -5.87
CA GLU A 270 18.40 6.82 -6.22
C GLU A 270 17.29 6.30 -7.13
N GLN A 271 16.02 6.52 -6.77
CA GLN A 271 14.87 6.07 -7.57
C GLN A 271 14.83 6.74 -8.94
N ARG A 272 15.08 8.06 -9.00
CA ARG A 272 15.19 8.78 -10.27
C ARG A 272 16.31 8.21 -11.15
N THR A 273 17.49 8.00 -10.56
CA THR A 273 18.66 7.45 -11.27
C THR A 273 18.39 6.03 -11.76
N TRP A 274 17.72 5.20 -10.98
CA TRP A 274 17.33 3.85 -11.38
C TRP A 274 16.36 3.84 -12.58
N ILE A 275 15.40 4.77 -12.61
CA ILE A 275 14.46 4.90 -13.74
C ILE A 275 15.13 5.44 -15.02
N VAL A 276 15.99 6.45 -14.88
CA VAL A 276 16.64 7.14 -16.02
C VAL A 276 17.88 6.39 -16.53
N GLY A 277 18.57 5.68 -15.64
CA GLY A 277 19.80 4.97 -15.95
C GLY A 277 19.59 3.72 -16.81
N PRO A 278 20.68 3.13 -17.33
CA PRO A 278 20.64 1.95 -18.19
C PRO A 278 20.07 0.69 -17.52
N GLY A 279 19.90 0.69 -16.19
CA GLY A 279 19.45 -0.46 -15.39
C GLY A 279 18.06 -1.02 -15.70
N ARG A 280 17.27 -0.35 -16.56
CA ARG A 280 15.97 -0.86 -17.04
C ARG A 280 16.06 -1.69 -18.32
N GLN A 281 17.16 -1.61 -19.08
CA GLN A 281 17.29 -2.33 -20.36
C GLN A 281 17.67 -3.81 -20.18
N GLU A 282 18.12 -4.24 -19.00
CA GLU A 282 18.69 -5.59 -18.79
C GLU A 282 17.74 -6.59 -18.11
N GLN A 283 16.47 -6.22 -17.82
CA GLN A 283 15.55 -7.09 -17.06
C GLN A 283 14.21 -7.38 -17.76
N HIS A 284 14.12 -7.21 -19.08
CA HIS A 284 12.98 -7.65 -19.89
C HIS A 284 13.20 -9.07 -20.45
#